data_AF-A0A523BMX0-F1
#
_entry.id   AF-A0A523BMX0-F1
#
_cell.length_a   1.000
_cell.length_b   1.000
_cell.length_c   1.000
_cell.angle_alpha   90.00
_cell.angle_beta   90.00
_cell.angle_gamma   90.00
#
_symmetry.space_group_name_H-M   'P 1'
#
loop_
_entity.id
_entity.type
_entity.pdbx_description
1 polymer ?
#
loop_
_entity_poly.entity_id
_entity_poly.type
_entity_poly.pdbx_seq_one_letter_code
_entity_poly.pdbx_strand_id
1 'polypeptide(L)'
;MSYSEFEEWRLRRAKGAIEEYIRGVKGRASDINWVLGVLRGSFGVSKEEALMIIDQLRKDRTFIWDSNRLKRVEELERRIRTEGGSG
;
A
#
# COMPACT_ATOMS: atom_id res chain seq x y z
N MET A 1 -0.99 6.86 -23.84
CA MET A 1 -1.56 6.16 -22.68
C MET A 1 -2.98 6.68 -22.51
N SER A 2 -3.97 5.81 -22.56
CA SER A 2 -5.36 6.15 -22.26
C SER A 2 -5.53 6.42 -20.76
N TYR A 3 -6.66 7.03 -20.38
CA TYR A 3 -7.00 7.21 -18.96
C TYR A 3 -7.09 5.87 -18.23
N SER A 4 -7.69 4.84 -18.84
CA SER A 4 -7.80 3.51 -18.23
C SER A 4 -6.46 2.83 -18.00
N GLU A 5 -5.52 2.95 -18.94
CA GLU A 5 -4.16 2.42 -18.80
C GLU A 5 -3.41 3.12 -17.66
N PHE A 6 -3.64 4.41 -17.47
CA PHE A 6 -3.06 5.18 -16.38
C PHE A 6 -3.61 4.75 -15.02
N GLU A 7 -4.93 4.59 -14.90
CA GLU A 7 -5.58 4.11 -13.67
C GLU A 7 -5.06 2.75 -13.24
N GLU A 8 -4.99 1.80 -14.18
CA GLU A 8 -4.42 0.48 -13.90
C GLU A 8 -2.97 0.58 -13.45
N TRP A 9 -2.17 1.43 -14.09
CA TRP A 9 -0.78 1.64 -13.70
C TRP A 9 -0.68 2.21 -12.27
N ARG A 10 -1.52 3.19 -11.88
CA ARG A 10 -1.54 3.76 -10.53
C ARG A 10 -1.84 2.70 -9.47
N LEU A 11 -2.87 1.88 -9.70
CA LEU A 11 -3.25 0.79 -8.80
C LEU A 11 -2.14 -0.27 -8.68
N ARG A 12 -1.52 -0.68 -9.79
CA ARG A 12 -0.40 -1.63 -9.79
C ARG A 12 0.81 -1.08 -9.03
N ARG A 13 1.12 0.21 -9.21
CA ARG A 13 2.20 0.89 -8.49
C ARG A 13 1.93 0.90 -6.99
N ALA A 14 0.73 1.26 -6.57
CA ALA A 14 0.33 1.27 -5.17
C ALA A 14 0.44 -0.13 -4.55
N LYS A 15 -0.07 -1.16 -5.24
CA LYS A 15 0.06 -2.57 -4.83
C LYS A 15 1.52 -2.97 -4.65
N GLY A 16 2.38 -2.67 -5.62
CA GLY A 16 3.81 -2.97 -5.53
C GLY A 16 4.49 -2.33 -4.31
N ALA A 17 4.19 -1.05 -4.04
CA ALA A 17 4.75 -0.35 -2.89
C ALA A 17 4.27 -0.93 -1.55
N ILE A 18 2.97 -1.26 -1.44
CA ILE A 18 2.40 -1.92 -0.27
C ILE A 18 3.07 -3.28 -0.03
N GLU A 19 3.20 -4.11 -1.08
CA GLU A 19 3.88 -5.41 -0.98
C GLU A 19 5.34 -5.28 -0.55
N GLU A 20 6.10 -4.37 -1.16
CA GLU A 20 7.51 -4.16 -0.80
C GLU A 20 7.66 -3.71 0.66
N TYR A 21 6.77 -2.84 1.14
CA TYR A 21 6.77 -2.41 2.53
C TYR A 21 6.42 -3.54 3.50
N ILE A 22 5.38 -4.32 3.19
CA ILE A 22 4.99 -5.46 4.03
C ILE A 22 6.11 -6.50 4.08
N ARG A 23 6.73 -6.83 2.94
CA ARG A 23 7.85 -7.78 2.87
C ARG A 23 9.08 -7.29 3.64
N GLY A 24 9.34 -5.98 3.62
CA GLY A 24 10.39 -5.38 4.43
C GLY A 24 11.82 -5.76 4.09
N VAL A 25 12.06 -6.29 2.88
CA VAL A 25 13.36 -6.83 2.46
C VAL A 25 14.37 -5.73 2.12
N LYS A 26 13.90 -4.56 1.66
CA LYS A 26 14.77 -3.42 1.28
C LYS A 26 14.68 -2.33 2.34
N GLY A 27 15.83 -1.80 2.77
CA GLY A 27 15.89 -0.82 3.88
C GLY A 27 14.97 0.40 3.71
N ARG A 28 14.88 0.99 2.51
CA ARG A 28 13.96 2.11 2.24
C ARG A 28 12.50 1.66 2.14
N ALA A 29 12.24 0.46 1.64
CA ALA A 29 10.88 -0.07 1.54
C ALA A 29 10.31 -0.41 2.92
N SER A 30 11.15 -0.69 3.93
CA SER A 30 10.66 -0.88 5.30
C SER A 30 10.23 0.40 6.03
N ASP A 31 10.43 1.58 5.45
CA ASP A 31 9.96 2.83 6.02
C ASP A 31 8.48 3.07 5.66
N ILE A 32 7.65 3.26 6.68
CA ILE A 32 6.24 3.54 6.48
C ILE A 32 5.99 4.88 5.78
N ASN A 33 6.85 5.88 5.99
CA ASN A 33 6.68 7.18 5.34
C ASN A 33 6.93 7.10 3.84
N TRP A 34 7.78 6.17 3.40
CA TRP A 34 8.00 5.92 1.97
C TRP A 34 6.73 5.40 1.30
N VAL A 35 6.10 4.34 1.85
CA VAL A 35 4.87 3.79 1.26
C VAL A 35 3.72 4.81 1.34
N LEU A 36 3.59 5.56 2.45
CA LEU A 36 2.59 6.62 2.55
C LEU A 36 2.82 7.73 1.51
N GLY A 37 4.08 8.11 1.24
CA GLY A 37 4.43 9.06 0.19
C GLY A 37 4.06 8.55 -1.21
N VAL A 38 4.22 7.25 -1.48
CA VAL A 38 3.78 6.64 -2.75
C VAL A 38 2.25 6.67 -2.86
N LEU A 39 1.54 6.33 -1.79
CA LEU A 39 0.08 6.25 -1.79
C LEU A 39 -0.60 7.63 -1.87
N ARG A 40 0.05 8.70 -1.39
CA ARG A 40 -0.53 10.06 -1.31
C ARG A 40 0.07 11.07 -2.28
N GLY A 41 1.14 10.71 -2.99
CA GLY A 41 1.80 11.62 -3.93
C GLY A 41 0.94 11.94 -5.16
N SER A 42 1.51 12.69 -6.11
CA SER A 42 0.81 13.11 -7.34
C SER A 42 0.27 11.97 -8.21
N PHE A 43 0.79 10.75 -8.00
CA PHE A 43 0.35 9.51 -8.66
C PHE A 43 -0.24 8.51 -7.66
N GLY A 44 -0.71 9.01 -6.51
CA GLY A 44 -1.27 8.23 -5.43
C GLY A 44 -2.63 7.63 -5.77
N VAL A 45 -3.21 6.97 -4.78
CA VAL A 45 -4.52 6.33 -4.83
C VAL A 45 -5.39 6.86 -3.69
N SER A 46 -6.70 6.74 -3.81
CA SER A 46 -7.62 7.10 -2.73
C SER A 46 -7.39 6.21 -1.51
N LYS A 47 -7.90 6.66 -0.36
CA LYS A 47 -7.89 5.88 0.88
C LYS A 47 -8.59 4.53 0.69
N GLU A 48 -9.72 4.55 0.00
CA GLU A 48 -10.56 3.39 -0.28
C GLU A 48 -9.82 2.39 -1.19
N GLU A 49 -9.15 2.87 -2.23
CA GLU A 49 -8.32 2.06 -3.11
C GLU A 49 -7.16 1.41 -2.37
N ALA A 50 -6.46 2.16 -1.51
CA ALA A 50 -5.36 1.62 -0.70
C ALA A 50 -5.85 0.52 0.26
N LEU A 51 -6.99 0.73 0.92
CA LEU A 51 -7.58 -0.28 1.81
C LEU A 51 -8.08 -1.50 1.04
N MET A 52 -8.65 -1.32 -0.15
CA MET A 52 -9.03 -2.41 -1.04
C MET A 52 -7.82 -3.27 -1.44
N ILE A 53 -6.69 -2.65 -1.77
CA ILE A 53 -5.45 -3.38 -2.10
C ILE A 53 -4.96 -4.21 -0.90
N ILE A 54 -5.00 -3.65 0.32
CA ILE A 54 -4.64 -4.37 1.55
C ILE A 54 -5.55 -5.58 1.76
N ASP A 55 -6.87 -5.41 1.60
CA ASP A 55 -7.84 -6.50 1.73
C ASP A 55 -7.60 -7.62 0.70
N GLN A 56 -7.32 -7.25 -0.55
CA GLN A 56 -6.95 -8.20 -1.60
C GLN A 56 -5.69 -8.98 -1.25
N LEU A 57 -4.65 -8.33 -0.72
CA LEU A 57 -3.42 -8.99 -0.28
C LEU A 57 -3.66 -9.96 0.88
N ARG A 58 -4.52 -9.60 1.85
CA ARG A 58 -4.88 -10.51 2.95
C ARG A 58 -5.58 -11.78 2.47
N LYS A 59 -6.34 -11.69 1.37
CA LYS A 59 -7.04 -12.82 0.73
C LYS A 59 -6.16 -13.62 -0.22
N ASP A 60 -5.01 -13.08 -0.63
CA ASP A 60 -4.06 -13.75 -1.50
C ASP A 60 -3.34 -14.89 -0.78
N ARG A 61 -3.69 -16.13 -1.15
CA ARG A 61 -3.11 -17.36 -0.58
C ARG A 61 -1.65 -17.58 -0.98
N THR A 62 -1.15 -16.87 -1.98
CA THR A 62 0.25 -16.96 -2.42
C THR A 62 1.18 -16.04 -1.64
N PHE A 63 0.61 -15.03 -0.95
CA PHE A 63 1.38 -14.15 -0.11
C PHE A 63 1.70 -14.84 1.23
N ILE A 64 2.98 -15.14 1.43
CA ILE A 64 3.44 -15.76 2.68
C ILE A 64 3.32 -14.74 3.81
N TRP A 65 2.53 -15.05 4.83
CA TRP A 65 2.37 -14.21 6.02
C TRP A 65 3.25 -14.72 7.16
N ASP A 66 3.96 -13.79 7.80
CA ASP A 66 4.69 -14.01 9.04
C ASP A 66 4.32 -12.91 10.05
N SER A 67 4.73 -13.07 11.31
CA SER A 67 4.38 -12.12 12.37
C SER A 67 4.85 -10.69 12.10
N ASN A 68 5.96 -10.48 11.39
CA ASN A 68 6.46 -9.15 11.06
C ASN A 68 5.64 -8.52 9.93
N ARG A 69 5.29 -9.31 8.90
CA ARG A 69 4.42 -8.88 7.80
C ARG A 69 3.04 -8.48 8.31
N LEU A 70 2.48 -9.25 9.24
CA LEU A 70 1.20 -8.94 9.89
C LEU A 70 1.25 -7.60 10.64
N LYS A 71 2.28 -7.39 11.48
CA LYS A 71 2.48 -6.11 12.18
C LYS A 71 2.62 -4.93 11.20
N ARG A 72 3.36 -5.11 10.10
CA ARG A 72 3.55 -4.07 9.09
C ARG A 72 2.25 -3.70 8.40
N VAL A 73 1.47 -4.69 7.95
CA VAL A 73 0.21 -4.42 7.26
C VAL A 73 -0.81 -3.77 8.20
N GLU A 74 -0.88 -4.19 9.46
CA GLU A 74 -1.74 -3.57 10.47
C GLU A 74 -1.36 -2.11 10.74
N GLU A 75 -0.07 -1.84 10.88
CA GLU A 75 0.44 -0.48 11.09
C GLU A 75 0.16 0.43 9.87
N LEU A 76 0.37 -0.08 8.66
CA LEU A 76 0.04 0.66 7.43
C LEU A 76 -1.46 0.94 7.32
N GLU A 77 -2.29 -0.07 7.56
CA GLU A 77 -3.74 0.05 7.54
C GLU A 77 -4.23 1.09 8.56
N ARG A 78 -3.68 1.08 9.77
CA ARG A 78 -3.96 2.07 10.81
C ARG A 78 -3.63 3.48 10.34
N ARG A 79 -2.44 3.69 9.77
CA ARG A 79 -1.96 5.01 9.29
C ARG A 79 -2.78 5.55 8.12
N ILE A 80 -3.21 4.69 7.20
CA ILE A 80 -4.13 5.06 6.11
C ILE A 80 -5.48 5.50 6.68
N ARG A 81 -5.98 4.83 7.72
CA ARG A 81 -7.27 5.16 8.33
C ARG A 81 -7.23 6.47 9.13
N THR A 82 -6.18 6.70 9.92
CA THR A 82 -6.10 7.83 10.88
C THR A 82 -5.69 9.16 10.26
N GLU A 83 -4.89 9.15 9.20
CA GLU A 83 -4.39 10.39 8.59
C GLU A 83 -5.27 10.91 7.43
N GLY A 84 -6.53 10.46 7.37
CA GLY A 84 -7.54 10.96 6.44
C GLY A 84 -8.43 12.08 7.01
N GLY A 85 -8.05 12.68 8.14
CA GLY A 85 -8.66 13.89 8.67
C GLY A 85 -7.65 15.04 8.59
N SER A 86 -8.11 16.21 8.13
CA SER A 86 -7.34 17.43 7.84
C SER A 86 -6.82 17.53 6.40
N GLY A 87 -7.75 17.90 5.52
CA GLY A 87 -7.52 18.48 4.19
C GLY A 87 -8.79 19.16 3.76
#